data_AF-A0A524PFB8-F1
#
_entry.id   AF-A0A524PFB8-F1
#
_cell.length_a   1.000
_cell.length_b   1.000
_cell.length_c   1.000
_cell.angle_alpha   90.00
_cell.angle_beta   90.00
_cell.angle_gamma   90.00
#
_symmetry.space_group_name_H-M   'P 1'
#
loop_
_entity.id
_entity.type
_entity.pdbx_description
1 polymer ?
#
loop_
_entity_poly.entity_id
_entity_poly.type
_entity_poly.pdbx_seq_one_letter_code
_entity_poly.pdbx_strand_id
1 'polypeptide(L)'
;MRQLVLIAMENNLRIIIYLYIFIDTNVNCNMETSYYKNFRIPVAIMWALVVVNYWVAISFVFYHSPLTGPTFISGLQFGIIIMTWLLFLADALVSRIYNRSFWLIALVVTPLFAYPFYLVQRKKLLNMAERREHFDNPVKQG
;
A
#
# COMPACT_ATOMS: atom_id res chain seq x y z
N MET A 1 -18.02 -16.89 26.24
CA MET A 1 -17.70 -16.54 24.84
C MET A 1 -17.72 -15.05 24.53
N ARG A 2 -18.76 -14.27 24.89
CA ARG A 2 -18.81 -12.80 24.60
C ARG A 2 -17.64 -11.97 25.14
N GLN A 3 -17.13 -12.28 26.34
CA GLN A 3 -16.00 -11.57 26.98
C GLN A 3 -14.66 -11.74 26.22
N LEU A 4 -14.40 -12.92 25.64
CA LEU A 4 -13.17 -13.19 24.86
C LEU A 4 -13.16 -12.45 23.52
N VAL A 5 -14.33 -12.26 22.90
CA VAL A 5 -14.45 -11.50 21.64
C VAL A 5 -14.14 -10.02 21.84
N LEU A 6 -14.59 -9.43 22.96
CA LEU A 6 -14.30 -8.03 23.29
C LEU A 6 -12.80 -7.79 23.50
N ILE A 7 -12.13 -8.69 24.22
CA ILE A 7 -10.68 -8.60 24.44
C ILE A 7 -9.90 -8.75 23.14
N ALA A 8 -10.31 -9.66 22.25
CA ALA A 8 -9.68 -9.83 20.94
C ALA A 8 -9.87 -8.59 20.03
N MET A 9 -11.04 -7.95 20.07
CA MET A 9 -11.29 -6.71 19.33
C MET A 9 -10.47 -5.54 19.88
N GLU A 10 -10.35 -5.40 21.20
CA GLU A 10 -9.57 -4.32 21.81
C GLU A 10 -8.07 -4.44 21.51
N ASN A 11 -7.54 -5.67 21.55
CA ASN A 11 -6.15 -5.93 21.20
C ASN A 11 -5.85 -5.67 19.72
N ASN A 12 -6.74 -6.07 18.81
CA ASN A 12 -6.59 -5.75 17.39
C ASN A 12 -6.65 -4.24 17.14
N LEU A 13 -7.53 -3.52 17.83
CA LEU A 13 -7.63 -2.06 17.72
C LEU A 13 -6.34 -1.37 18.19
N ARG A 14 -5.78 -1.82 19.33
CA ARG A 14 -4.51 -1.31 19.87
C ARG A 14 -3.35 -1.56 18.91
N ILE A 15 -3.26 -2.76 18.32
CA ILE A 15 -2.24 -3.07 17.32
C ILE A 15 -2.34 -2.13 16.11
N ILE A 16 -3.56 -1.88 15.60
CA ILE A 16 -3.78 -0.94 14.50
C ILE A 16 -3.35 0.47 14.88
N ILE A 17 -3.66 0.93 16.09
CA ILE A 17 -3.26 2.26 16.59
C ILE A 17 -1.74 2.37 16.72
N TYR A 18 -1.07 1.36 17.26
CA TYR A 18 0.39 1.35 17.35
C TYR A 18 1.05 1.33 15.97
N LEU A 19 0.50 0.58 15.02
CA LEU A 19 0.95 0.61 13.62
C LEU A 19 0.73 1.99 12.99
N TYR A 20 -0.41 2.63 13.26
CA TYR A 20 -0.71 3.97 12.80
C TYR A 20 0.33 4.97 13.33
N ILE A 21 0.57 4.99 14.63
CA ILE A 21 1.53 5.88 15.28
C ILE A 21 2.94 5.59 14.79
N PHE A 22 3.33 4.32 14.66
CA PHE A 22 4.67 3.93 14.21
C PHE A 22 4.92 4.33 12.75
N ILE A 23 3.94 4.15 11.88
CA ILE A 23 4.03 4.59 10.48
C ILE A 23 4.08 6.12 10.43
N ASP A 24 3.19 6.83 11.14
CA ASP A 24 3.15 8.29 11.11
C ASP A 24 4.44 8.93 11.64
N THR A 25 4.99 8.37 12.74
CA THR A 25 6.25 8.83 13.34
C THR A 25 7.47 8.57 12.43
N ASN A 26 7.53 7.42 11.73
CA ASN A 26 8.64 7.10 10.83
C ASN A 26 8.52 7.77 9.45
N VAL A 27 7.30 7.97 8.95
CA VAL A 27 7.02 8.57 7.62
C VAL A 27 7.31 10.07 7.60
N ASN A 28 7.17 10.75 8.73
CA ASN A 28 7.56 12.15 8.90
C ASN A 28 9.07 12.37 8.96
N CYS A 29 9.88 11.30 9.00
CA CYS A 29 11.33 11.41 8.87
C CYS A 29 11.71 11.66 7.41
N ASN A 30 11.72 12.95 7.08
CA ASN A 30 12.38 13.63 5.98
C ASN A 30 13.20 12.73 5.02
N MET A 31 12.53 12.11 4.04
CA MET A 31 13.22 11.55 2.86
C MET A 31 13.46 12.65 1.83
N GLU A 32 14.40 13.55 2.14
CA GLU A 32 15.06 14.41 1.15
C GLU A 32 16.18 13.64 0.45
N THR A 33 15.83 12.66 -0.37
CA THR A 33 16.80 12.03 -1.28
C THR A 33 16.44 12.37 -2.72
N SER A 34 17.05 13.48 -3.17
CA SER A 34 16.89 14.13 -4.48
C SER A 34 16.99 13.20 -5.70
N TYR A 35 17.62 12.03 -5.56
CA TYR A 35 17.86 11.06 -6.65
C TYR A 35 16.63 10.22 -7.05
N TYR A 36 15.69 9.97 -6.14
CA TYR A 36 14.52 9.10 -6.39
C TYR A 36 13.28 9.87 -6.89
N LYS A 37 13.36 11.20 -6.92
CA LYS A 37 12.24 12.09 -7.26
C LYS A 37 11.69 11.88 -8.68
N ASN A 38 12.52 11.29 -9.56
CA ASN A 38 12.18 11.01 -10.96
C ASN A 38 11.86 9.54 -11.24
N PHE A 39 11.95 8.63 -10.26
CA PHE A 39 11.52 7.25 -10.46
C PHE A 39 9.99 7.16 -10.41
N ARG A 40 9.36 7.45 -11.55
CA ARG A 40 7.91 7.31 -11.72
C ARG A 40 7.62 5.96 -12.35
N ILE A 41 7.13 5.02 -11.55
CA ILE A 41 6.56 3.79 -12.10
C ILE A 41 5.36 4.19 -12.96
N PRO A 42 5.32 3.82 -14.25
CA PRO A 42 4.20 4.15 -15.10
C PRO A 42 2.95 3.42 -14.60
N VAL A 43 1.84 4.14 -14.53
CA VAL A 43 0.56 3.65 -14.00
C VAL A 43 0.09 2.38 -14.74
N ALA A 44 0.43 2.24 -16.02
CA ALA A 44 0.15 1.03 -16.80
C ALA A 44 0.83 -0.24 -16.24
N ILE A 45 2.10 -0.15 -15.82
CA ILE A 45 2.81 -1.28 -15.21
C ILE A 45 2.17 -1.64 -13.88
N MET A 46 1.78 -0.65 -13.08
CA MET A 46 1.11 -0.92 -11.81
C MET A 46 -0.24 -1.61 -12.01
N TRP A 47 -1.03 -1.21 -13.01
CA TRP A 47 -2.28 -1.91 -13.36
C TRP A 47 -2.03 -3.33 -13.84
N ALA A 48 -1.02 -3.55 -14.67
CA ALA A 48 -0.64 -4.89 -15.11
C ALA A 48 -0.28 -5.79 -13.92
N LEU A 49 0.49 -5.29 -12.95
CA LEU A 49 0.81 -6.01 -11.71
C LEU A 49 -0.45 -6.38 -10.92
N VAL A 50 -1.41 -5.45 -10.78
CA VAL A 50 -2.68 -5.73 -10.10
C VAL A 50 -3.45 -6.85 -10.80
N VAL A 51 -3.59 -6.78 -12.13
CA VAL A 51 -4.29 -7.81 -12.92
C VAL A 51 -3.61 -9.17 -12.75
N VAL A 52 -2.27 -9.23 -12.84
CA VAL A 52 -1.51 -10.47 -12.65
C VAL A 52 -1.73 -11.03 -11.25
N ASN A 53 -1.72 -10.19 -10.20
CA ASN A 53 -1.96 -10.65 -8.83
C ASN A 53 -3.36 -11.21 -8.63
N TYR A 54 -4.39 -10.55 -9.17
CA TYR A 54 -5.76 -11.07 -9.11
C TYR A 54 -5.89 -12.38 -9.87
N TRP A 55 -5.30 -12.48 -11.06
CA TRP A 55 -5.31 -13.71 -11.85
C TRP A 55 -4.66 -14.87 -11.10
N VAL A 56 -3.51 -14.62 -10.48
CA VAL A 56 -2.76 -15.59 -9.67
C VAL A 56 -3.56 -16.00 -8.42
N ALA A 57 -4.18 -15.04 -7.72
CA ALA A 57 -5.03 -15.32 -6.57
C ALA A 57 -6.27 -16.16 -6.94
N ILE A 58 -6.93 -15.84 -8.06
CA ILE A 58 -8.07 -16.59 -8.57
C ILE A 58 -7.65 -18.02 -8.95
N SER A 59 -6.54 -18.16 -9.68
CA SER A 59 -5.99 -19.46 -10.06
C SER A 59 -5.73 -20.33 -8.83
N PHE A 60 -5.23 -19.75 -7.73
CA PHE A 60 -5.05 -20.49 -6.49
C PHE A 60 -6.37 -21.04 -5.94
N VAL A 61 -7.42 -20.23 -5.85
CA VAL A 61 -8.73 -20.70 -5.34
C VAL A 61 -9.27 -21.87 -6.17
N PHE A 62 -9.06 -21.87 -7.48
CA PHE A 62 -9.55 -22.93 -8.37
C PHE A 62 -8.66 -24.19 -8.43
N TYR A 63 -7.35 -24.03 -8.28
CA TYR A 63 -6.39 -25.14 -8.42
C TYR A 63 -5.86 -25.69 -7.09
N HIS A 64 -6.24 -25.10 -5.95
CA HIS A 64 -5.83 -25.61 -4.64
C HIS A 64 -6.65 -26.86 -4.26
N SER A 65 -6.18 -28.02 -4.74
CA SER A 65 -6.51 -29.30 -4.12
C SER A 65 -5.93 -29.30 -2.69
N PRO A 66 -6.71 -29.65 -1.65
CA PRO A 66 -6.23 -29.68 -0.26
C PRO A 66 -5.17 -30.76 0.02
N LEU A 67 -4.83 -31.61 -0.96
CA LEU A 67 -3.97 -32.78 -0.76
C LEU A 67 -2.48 -32.61 -1.13
N THR A 68 -2.07 -31.47 -1.67
CA THR A 68 -0.66 -31.21 -1.98
C THR A 68 -0.16 -30.06 -1.11
N GLY A 69 0.77 -30.36 -0.19
CA GLY A 69 1.43 -29.38 0.68
C GLY A 69 2.12 -28.24 -0.08
N PRO A 70 2.82 -27.32 0.59
CA PRO A 70 3.40 -26.14 -0.04
C PRO A 70 4.38 -26.56 -1.15
N THR A 71 3.92 -26.47 -2.40
CA THR A 71 4.74 -26.74 -3.58
C THR A 71 5.52 -25.47 -3.94
N PHE A 72 6.62 -25.62 -4.66
CA PHE A 72 7.41 -24.51 -5.18
C PHE A 72 6.56 -23.42 -5.88
N ILE A 73 5.48 -23.84 -6.56
CA ILE A 73 4.51 -22.95 -7.21
C ILE A 73 3.80 -22.03 -6.20
N SER A 74 3.37 -22.56 -5.05
CA SER A 74 2.75 -21.76 -3.99
C SER A 74 3.71 -20.71 -3.40
N GLY A 75 5.00 -21.05 -3.29
CA GLY A 75 6.04 -20.12 -2.84
C GLY A 75 6.32 -19.00 -3.84
N LEU A 76 6.43 -19.32 -5.13
CA LEU A 76 6.57 -18.31 -6.19
C LEU A 76 5.39 -17.35 -6.22
N GLN A 77 4.18 -17.87 -6.09
CA GLN A 77 2.96 -17.06 -6.03
C GLN A 77 2.97 -16.09 -4.84
N PHE A 78 3.31 -16.57 -3.65
CA PHE A 78 3.44 -15.71 -2.48
C PHE A 78 4.53 -14.64 -2.68
N GLY A 79 5.64 -15.00 -3.31
CA GLY A 79 6.71 -14.07 -3.68
C GLY A 79 6.23 -12.95 -4.60
N ILE A 80 5.43 -13.26 -5.63
CA ILE A 80 4.87 -12.24 -6.55
C ILE A 80 3.96 -11.25 -5.81
N ILE A 81 3.12 -11.76 -4.90
CA ILE A 81 2.23 -10.93 -4.08
C ILE A 81 3.05 -9.99 -3.18
N ILE A 82 4.06 -10.52 -2.49
CA ILE A 82 4.94 -9.70 -1.64
C ILE A 82 5.70 -8.66 -2.46
N MET A 83 6.27 -9.02 -3.61
CA MET A 83 7.01 -8.06 -4.43
C MET A 83 6.10 -6.94 -4.95
N THR A 84 4.88 -7.28 -5.35
CA THR A 84 3.88 -6.28 -5.76
C THR A 84 3.51 -5.38 -4.60
N TRP A 85 3.30 -5.94 -3.41
CA TRP A 85 3.04 -5.18 -2.20
C TRP A 85 4.15 -4.18 -1.88
N LEU A 86 5.42 -4.62 -1.92
CA LEU A 86 6.58 -3.77 -1.69
C LEU A 86 6.69 -2.65 -2.72
N LEU A 87 6.40 -2.92 -4.00
CA LEU A 87 6.39 -1.90 -5.05
C LEU A 87 5.34 -0.81 -4.81
N PHE A 88 4.13 -1.20 -4.41
CA PHE A 88 3.07 -0.25 -4.08
C PHE A 88 3.40 0.55 -2.81
N LEU A 89 3.97 -0.11 -1.81
CA LEU A 89 4.43 0.56 -0.60
C LEU A 89 5.54 1.57 -0.93
N ALA A 90 6.50 1.18 -1.77
CA ALA A 90 7.57 2.08 -2.23
C ALA A 90 7.02 3.26 -3.04
N ASP A 91 6.07 3.06 -3.96
CA ASP A 91 5.43 4.15 -4.70
C ASP A 91 4.71 5.12 -3.75
N ALA A 92 3.98 4.63 -2.75
CA ALA A 92 3.31 5.45 -1.75
C ALA A 92 4.29 6.13 -0.76
N LEU A 93 5.48 5.56 -0.55
CA LEU A 93 6.53 6.16 0.28
C LEU A 93 7.26 7.28 -0.46
N VAL A 94 7.59 7.08 -1.75
CA VAL A 94 8.34 8.06 -2.54
C VAL A 94 7.44 9.16 -3.08
N SER A 95 6.20 8.82 -3.44
CA SER A 95 5.24 9.79 -3.96
C SER A 95 4.72 10.70 -2.85
N ARG A 96 4.73 12.02 -3.09
CA ARG A 96 4.02 13.00 -2.26
C ARG A 96 2.52 12.91 -2.54
N ILE A 97 1.86 11.89 -1.99
CA ILE A 97 0.41 11.73 -2.05
C ILE A 97 -0.26 12.40 -0.85
N TYR A 98 -1.43 12.98 -1.08
CA TYR A 98 -2.27 13.50 0.00
C TYR A 98 -2.72 12.35 0.93
N ASN A 99 -2.70 12.57 2.24
CA ASN A 99 -3.00 11.55 3.27
C ASN A 99 -2.15 10.27 3.14
N ARG A 100 -0.82 10.42 3.01
CA ARG A 100 0.14 9.31 2.88
C ARG A 100 -0.01 8.24 3.96
N SER A 101 -0.13 8.61 5.24
CA SER A 101 -0.25 7.66 6.36
C SER A 101 -1.46 6.73 6.20
N PHE A 102 -2.61 7.26 5.75
CA PHE A 102 -3.80 6.45 5.47
C PHE A 102 -3.54 5.39 4.40
N TRP A 103 -2.91 5.77 3.28
CA TRP A 103 -2.64 4.85 2.18
C TRP A 103 -1.62 3.78 2.53
N LEU A 104 -0.59 4.12 3.29
CA LEU A 104 0.38 3.15 3.79
C LEU A 104 -0.30 2.12 4.69
N ILE A 105 -1.16 2.56 5.61
CA ILE A 105 -1.91 1.66 6.49
C ILE A 105 -2.89 0.81 5.69
N ALA A 106 -3.62 1.38 4.73
CA ALA A 106 -4.53 0.63 3.88
C ALA A 106 -3.81 -0.47 3.08
N LEU A 107 -2.61 -0.17 2.57
CA LEU A 107 -1.77 -1.14 1.86
C LEU A 107 -1.22 -2.23 2.79
N VAL A 108 -1.00 -1.95 4.08
CA VAL A 108 -0.56 -2.95 5.07
C VAL A 108 -1.72 -3.83 5.55
N VAL A 109 -2.87 -3.23 5.86
CA VAL A 109 -4.03 -3.94 6.42
C VAL A 109 -4.77 -4.74 5.34
N THR A 110 -4.87 -4.18 4.12
CA THR A 110 -5.65 -4.78 3.03
C THR A 110 -4.90 -4.74 1.69
N PRO A 111 -3.74 -5.42 1.57
CA PRO A 111 -2.85 -5.29 0.41
C PRO A 111 -3.57 -5.52 -0.93
N LEU A 112 -4.26 -6.65 -1.09
CA LEU A 112 -4.92 -7.01 -2.35
C LEU A 112 -6.02 -6.03 -2.77
N PHE A 113 -6.83 -5.56 -1.81
CA PHE A 113 -7.94 -4.65 -2.10
C PHE A 113 -7.48 -3.20 -2.26
N ALA A 114 -6.45 -2.79 -1.52
CA ALA A 114 -5.98 -1.41 -1.53
C ALA A 114 -5.32 -1.02 -2.86
N TYR A 115 -4.71 -1.96 -3.60
CA TYR A 115 -4.03 -1.65 -4.86
C TYR A 115 -4.92 -0.96 -5.92
N PRO A 116 -6.09 -1.52 -6.33
CA PRO A 116 -6.94 -0.87 -7.32
C PRO A 116 -7.47 0.48 -6.84
N PHE A 117 -7.91 0.61 -5.58
CA PHE A 117 -8.38 1.88 -5.05
C PHE A 117 -7.28 2.94 -5.03
N TYR A 118 -6.07 2.54 -4.64
CA TYR A 118 -4.90 3.41 -4.66
C TYR A 118 -4.64 3.91 -6.09
N LEU A 119 -4.60 3.02 -7.09
CA LEU A 119 -4.33 3.43 -8.48
C LEU A 119 -5.40 4.37 -9.05
N VAL A 120 -6.68 4.09 -8.78
CA VAL A 120 -7.78 4.95 -9.23
C VAL A 120 -7.67 6.34 -8.60
N GLN A 121 -7.34 6.42 -7.31
CA GLN A 121 -7.25 7.68 -6.59
C GLN A 121 -5.90 8.39 -6.76
N ARG A 122 -4.84 7.71 -7.19
CA ARG A 122 -3.46 8.22 -7.30
C ARG A 122 -3.38 9.58 -8.00
N LYS A 123 -4.04 9.75 -9.13
CA LYS A 123 -4.06 11.04 -9.87
C LYS A 123 -4.68 12.16 -9.03
N LYS A 124 -5.78 11.90 -8.32
CA LYS A 124 -6.44 12.89 -7.47
C LYS A 124 -5.55 13.25 -6.27
N LEU A 125 -4.93 12.25 -5.64
CA LEU A 125 -4.08 12.43 -4.46
C LEU A 125 -2.82 13.23 -4.77
N LEU A 126 -2.20 13.00 -5.93
CA LEU A 126 -1.06 13.78 -6.40
C LEU A 126 -1.46 15.25 -6.68
N ASN A 127 -2.59 15.46 -7.37
CA ASN A 127 -3.09 16.82 -7.66
C ASN A 127 -3.51 17.57 -6.38
N MET A 128 -3.95 16.87 -5.34
CA MET A 128 -4.27 17.46 -4.03
C MET A 128 -3.00 17.85 -3.26
N ALA A 129 -1.97 17.00 -3.31
CA ALA A 129 -0.68 17.30 -2.68
C ALA A 129 -0.01 18.53 -3.31
N GLU A 130 -0.01 18.60 -4.66
CA GLU A 130 0.54 19.75 -5.39
C GLU A 130 -0.19 21.06 -5.06
N ARG A 131 -1.53 21.02 -4.98
CA ARG A 131 -2.32 22.19 -4.55
C ARG A 131 -1.99 22.63 -3.14
N ARG A 132 -1.84 21.70 -2.20
CA ARG A 132 -1.48 22.03 -0.81
C ARG A 132 -0.12 22.72 -0.73
N GLU A 133 0.89 22.19 -1.43
CA GLU A 133 2.22 22.81 -1.48
C GLU A 133 2.18 24.22 -2.06
N HIS A 134 1.30 24.48 -3.04
CA HIS A 134 1.12 25.81 -3.60
C HIS A 134 0.51 26.80 -2.59
N PHE A 135 -0.49 26.38 -1.81
CA PHE A 135 -1.09 27.22 -0.77
C PHE A 135 -0.15 27.49 0.42
N ASP A 136 0.67 26.51 0.80
CA ASP A 136 1.59 26.63 1.93
C ASP A 136 2.82 27.50 1.60
N ASN A 137 3.04 27.88 0.32
CA ASN A 137 4.21 28.67 -0.11
C ASN A 137 3.88 29.74 -1.18
N PRO A 138 3.15 30.83 -0.80
CA PRO A 138 2.70 31.86 -1.75
C PRO A 138 3.83 32.73 -2.33
N VAL A 139 5.06 32.63 -1.81
CA VAL A 139 6.16 33.57 -2.06
C VAL A 139 6.84 33.38 -3.44
N LYS A 140 6.58 32.29 -4.17
CA LYS A 140 7.22 31.99 -5.46
C LYS A 140 6.54 32.58 -6.70
N GLN A 141 5.59 33.50 -6.54
CA GLN A 141 4.86 34.12 -7.65
C GLN A 141 5.07 35.64 -7.76
N GLY A 142 6.33 36.06 -7.68
CA GLY A 142 6.80 37.37 -8.14
C GLY A 142 7.49 37.24 -9.49
#